data_AF-A0A933G722-F1
#
_entry.id   AF-A0A933G722-F1
#
_cell.length_a   1.000
_cell.length_b   1.000
_cell.length_c   1.000
_cell.angle_alpha   90.00
_cell.angle_beta   90.00
_cell.angle_gamma   90.00
#
_symmetry.space_group_name_H-M   'P 1'
#
loop_
_entity.id
_entity.type
_entity.pdbx_description
1 polymer ?
#
loop_
_entity_poly.entity_id
_entity_poly.type
_entity_poly.pdbx_seq_one_letter_code
_entity_poly.pdbx_strand_id
1 'polypeptide(L)'
;MSANNLPEWEQLLSAAAHLQQIVPGATLVGGTAAAIFARHRMSYDADHVLPDLRSRFDEVLAQLESVAGWRTARVKRPVLILGNLDGIETGVRQLTRDQPLQTQEVSVGDVRLRVPTEAEMLRIKSVLILKRNATRDYLDFAALAERLG
;
A
#
# COMPACT_ATOMS: atom_id res chain seq x y z
N MET A 1 22.85 -19.45 2.85
CA MET A 1 22.57 -18.22 3.63
C MET A 1 21.06 -18.09 3.69
N SER A 2 20.52 -18.04 4.91
CA SER A 2 19.14 -18.38 5.26
C SER A 2 18.07 -17.58 4.51
N ALA A 3 17.22 -18.28 3.75
CA ALA A 3 15.98 -17.71 3.22
C ALA A 3 15.05 -17.37 4.40
N ASN A 4 14.51 -16.15 4.40
CA ASN A 4 13.60 -15.61 5.41
C ASN A 4 12.43 -16.56 5.70
N ASN A 5 12.34 -17.08 6.93
CA ASN A 5 11.19 -17.81 7.47
C ASN A 5 10.23 -16.86 8.21
N LEU A 6 9.93 -15.69 7.64
CA LEU A 6 8.83 -14.88 8.17
C LEU A 6 7.51 -15.47 7.67
N PRO A 7 6.47 -15.61 8.51
CA PRO A 7 5.11 -15.82 8.03
C PRO A 7 4.79 -14.85 6.89
N GLU A 8 4.06 -15.30 5.86
CA GLU A 8 3.81 -14.52 4.62
C GLU A 8 3.32 -13.09 4.90
N TRP A 9 2.48 -12.94 5.93
CA TRP A 9 1.99 -11.65 6.40
C TRP A 9 3.08 -10.72 6.95
N GLU A 10 4.00 -11.26 7.76
CA GLU A 10 5.12 -10.48 8.33
C GLU A 10 6.12 -10.07 7.24
N GLN A 11 6.40 -10.95 6.27
CA GLN A 11 7.21 -10.60 5.11
C GLN A 11 6.58 -9.46 4.31
N LEU A 12 5.26 -9.53 4.08
CA LEU A 12 4.52 -8.47 3.39
C LEU A 12 4.60 -7.14 4.12
N LEU A 13 4.35 -7.13 5.43
CA LEU A 13 4.41 -5.91 6.23
C LEU A 13 5.83 -5.34 6.30
N SER A 14 6.85 -6.18 6.36
CA SER A 14 8.26 -5.79 6.30
C SER A 14 8.60 -5.10 4.96
N ALA A 15 8.20 -5.69 3.83
CA ALA A 15 8.40 -5.08 2.51
C ALA A 15 7.65 -3.74 2.37
N ALA A 16 6.42 -3.67 2.89
CA ALA A 16 5.66 -2.42 2.90
C ALA A 16 6.35 -1.31 3.73
N ALA A 17 6.88 -1.67 4.91
CA ALA A 17 7.61 -0.73 5.75
C ALA A 17 8.93 -0.29 5.10
N HIS A 18 9.66 -1.22 4.48
CA HIS A 18 10.87 -0.93 3.72
C HIS A 18 10.59 0.05 2.58
N LEU A 19 9.49 -0.11 1.84
CA LEU A 19 9.10 0.86 0.81
C LEU A 19 8.90 2.27 1.38
N GLN A 20 8.26 2.42 2.54
CA GLN A 20 8.07 3.74 3.15
C GLN A 20 9.36 4.39 3.62
N GLN A 21 10.40 3.59 3.91
CA GLN A 21 11.75 4.09 4.19
C GLN A 21 12.45 4.57 2.90
N ILE A 22 12.31 3.82 1.80
CA ILE A 22 12.88 4.18 0.49
C ILE A 22 12.21 5.43 -0.08
N VAL A 23 10.89 5.53 0.07
CA VAL A 23 10.06 6.59 -0.50
C VAL A 23 9.30 7.31 0.62
N PRO A 24 9.94 8.27 1.32
CA PRO A 24 9.31 9.02 2.39
C PRO A 24 8.02 9.72 1.93
N GLY A 25 6.99 9.66 2.78
CA GLY A 25 5.67 10.22 2.47
C GLY A 25 4.72 9.24 1.77
N ALA A 26 5.19 8.07 1.32
CA ALA A 26 4.35 7.02 0.80
C ALA A 26 3.38 6.51 1.89
N THR A 27 2.10 6.40 1.55
CA THR A 27 1.06 5.88 2.44
C THR A 27 0.59 4.52 1.92
N LEU A 28 0.68 3.47 2.74
CA LEU A 28 0.18 2.14 2.42
C LEU A 28 -1.34 2.16 2.34
N VAL A 29 -1.90 1.68 1.24
CA VAL A 29 -3.35 1.64 0.97
C VAL A 29 -3.75 0.23 0.48
N GLY A 30 -4.93 0.12 -0.12
CA GLY A 30 -5.34 -1.11 -0.80
C GLY A 30 -5.80 -2.20 0.15
N GLY A 31 -5.63 -3.45 -0.26
CA GLY A 31 -6.11 -4.61 0.48
C GLY A 31 -5.39 -4.82 1.80
N THR A 32 -4.08 -4.61 1.80
CA THR A 32 -3.22 -4.76 2.98
C THR A 32 -3.59 -3.77 4.07
N ALA A 33 -3.74 -2.48 3.73
CA ALA A 33 -4.18 -1.48 4.71
C ALA A 33 -5.56 -1.80 5.29
N ALA A 34 -6.50 -2.31 4.48
CA ALA A 34 -7.81 -2.73 4.96
C ALA A 34 -7.71 -3.95 5.91
N ALA A 35 -6.88 -4.94 5.55
CA ALA A 35 -6.69 -6.16 6.34
C ALA A 35 -6.02 -5.89 7.70
N ILE A 36 -5.18 -4.85 7.81
CA ILE A 36 -4.61 -4.42 9.11
C ILE A 36 -5.71 -4.10 10.12
N PHE A 37 -6.77 -3.40 9.71
CA PHE A 37 -7.89 -3.06 10.57
C PHE A 37 -8.89 -4.21 10.70
N ALA A 38 -9.32 -4.75 9.56
CA ALA A 38 -10.50 -5.63 9.52
C ALA A 38 -10.19 -7.09 9.78
N ARG A 39 -8.95 -7.56 9.55
CA ARG A 39 -8.51 -8.95 9.77
C ARG A 39 -9.44 -10.01 9.15
N HIS A 40 -10.14 -9.65 8.08
CA HIS A 40 -11.18 -10.46 7.43
C HIS A 40 -10.63 -11.37 6.34
N ARG A 41 -9.44 -11.06 5.79
CA ARG A 41 -8.76 -11.87 4.78
C ARG A 41 -7.26 -11.60 4.72
N MET A 42 -6.54 -12.49 4.07
CA MET A 42 -5.13 -12.26 3.70
C MET A 42 -5.02 -11.32 2.48
N SER A 43 -3.95 -10.54 2.45
CA SER A 43 -3.50 -9.77 1.29
C SER A 43 -2.09 -10.22 0.92
N TYR A 44 -1.70 -10.06 -0.35
CA TYR A 44 -0.42 -10.55 -0.88
C TYR A 44 0.38 -9.46 -1.61
N ASP A 45 -0.19 -8.26 -1.73
CA ASP A 45 0.36 -7.10 -2.43
C ASP A 45 0.52 -5.90 -1.49
N ALA A 46 1.42 -4.97 -1.81
CA ALA A 46 1.60 -3.72 -1.08
C ALA A 46 1.48 -2.52 -2.04
N ASP A 47 0.32 -1.86 -2.07
CA ASP A 47 0.11 -0.63 -2.83
C ASP A 47 0.31 0.60 -1.94
N HIS A 48 1.05 1.57 -2.43
CA HIS A 48 1.26 2.87 -1.80
C HIS A 48 0.83 4.00 -2.72
N VAL A 49 0.42 5.10 -2.09
CA VAL A 49 0.15 6.35 -2.79
C VAL A 49 1.02 7.48 -2.28
N LEU A 50 1.33 8.39 -3.19
CA LEU A 50 1.98 9.67 -2.94
C LEU A 50 1.10 10.80 -3.48
N PRO A 51 0.97 11.91 -2.74
CA PRO A 51 0.26 13.09 -3.24
C PRO A 51 1.01 13.79 -4.39
N ASP A 52 2.31 13.56 -4.51
CA ASP A 52 3.24 14.35 -5.33
C ASP A 52 4.06 13.51 -6.32
N LEU A 53 3.75 12.22 -6.51
CA LEU A 53 4.49 11.33 -7.42
C LEU A 53 4.70 11.95 -8.81
N ARG A 54 3.72 12.68 -9.34
CA ARG A 54 3.85 13.35 -10.64
C ARG A 54 5.05 14.30 -10.73
N SER A 55 5.32 15.02 -9.65
CA SER A 55 6.37 16.05 -9.60
C SER A 55 7.77 15.49 -9.39
N ARG A 56 7.87 14.32 -8.74
CA ARG A 56 9.14 13.67 -8.38
C ARG A 56 9.25 12.24 -8.94
N PHE A 57 8.58 11.96 -10.06
CA PHE A 57 8.44 10.60 -10.58
C PHE A 57 9.79 9.93 -10.84
N ASP A 58 10.67 10.63 -11.54
CA ASP A 58 12.01 10.14 -11.89
C ASP A 58 12.88 9.91 -10.66
N GLU A 59 12.80 10.79 -9.67
CA GLU A 59 13.50 10.63 -8.39
C GLU A 59 13.02 9.38 -7.66
N VAL A 60 11.71 9.18 -7.56
CA VAL A 60 11.13 8.00 -6.89
C VAL A 60 11.48 6.72 -7.63
N LEU A 61 11.42 6.71 -8.97
CA LEU A 61 11.82 5.54 -9.74
C LEU A 61 13.30 5.20 -9.54
N ALA A 62 14.19 6.21 -9.59
CA ALA A 62 15.62 6.02 -9.38
C ALA A 62 15.94 5.54 -7.95
N GLN A 63 15.24 6.07 -6.93
CA GLN A 63 15.36 5.60 -5.54
C GLN A 63 15.00 4.12 -5.44
N LEU A 64 13.85 3.70 -5.99
CA LEU A 64 13.44 2.30 -6.01
C LEU A 64 14.46 1.42 -6.73
N GLU A 65 14.92 1.82 -7.92
CA GLU A 65 15.88 1.05 -8.73
C GLU A 65 17.29 0.96 -8.12
N SER A 66 17.62 1.84 -7.17
CA SER A 66 18.89 1.79 -6.43
C SER A 66 18.91 0.77 -5.28
N VAL A 67 17.74 0.25 -4.88
CA VAL A 67 17.60 -0.61 -3.70
C VAL A 67 17.74 -2.08 -4.09
N ALA A 68 18.62 -2.79 -3.38
CA ALA A 68 18.71 -4.24 -3.47
C ALA A 68 17.38 -4.88 -3.03
N GLY A 69 16.84 -5.79 -3.85
CA GLY A 69 15.53 -6.40 -3.60
C GLY A 69 14.39 -5.77 -4.40
N TRP A 70 14.60 -4.61 -5.03
CA TRP A 70 13.65 -4.04 -5.98
C TRP A 70 13.83 -4.61 -7.40
N ARG A 71 12.71 -4.89 -8.07
CA ARG A 71 12.66 -5.17 -9.51
C ARG A 71 11.48 -4.44 -10.15
N THR A 72 11.78 -3.49 -11.03
CA THR A 72 10.75 -2.79 -11.82
C THR A 72 10.07 -3.78 -12.76
N ALA A 73 8.74 -3.83 -12.70
CA ALA A 73 7.90 -4.68 -13.57
C ALA A 73 7.19 -3.85 -14.64
N ARG A 74 6.64 -2.69 -14.26
CA ARG A 74 5.93 -1.80 -15.19
C ARG A 74 5.96 -0.37 -14.69
N VAL A 75 6.12 0.56 -15.62
CA VAL A 75 6.07 1.99 -15.36
C VAL A 75 5.03 2.64 -16.26
N LYS A 76 4.18 3.51 -15.71
CA LYS A 76 3.33 4.44 -16.47
C LYS A 76 3.55 5.84 -15.91
N ARG A 77 4.46 6.56 -16.55
CA ARG A 77 4.78 7.95 -16.22
C ARG A 77 3.55 8.87 -16.43
N PRO A 78 3.32 9.87 -15.56
CA PRO A 78 4.00 10.16 -14.30
C PRO A 78 3.19 9.67 -13.07
N VAL A 79 2.47 8.54 -13.16
CA VAL A 79 1.40 8.21 -12.18
C VAL A 79 1.49 6.83 -11.55
N LEU A 80 2.33 5.93 -12.07
CA LEU A 80 2.38 4.54 -11.62
C LEU A 80 3.77 3.95 -11.81
N ILE A 81 4.28 3.33 -10.75
CA ILE A 81 5.42 2.44 -10.75
C ILE A 81 4.95 1.11 -10.12
N LEU A 82 5.14 0.00 -10.82
CA LEU A 82 4.87 -1.35 -10.33
C LEU A 82 6.17 -2.14 -10.37
N GLY A 83 6.41 -2.90 -9.32
CA GLY A 83 7.56 -3.77 -9.21
C GLY A 83 7.35 -4.85 -8.17
N ASN A 84 8.45 -5.45 -7.79
CA ASN A 84 8.53 -6.39 -6.68
C ASN A 84 9.61 -5.87 -5.72
N LEU A 85 9.30 -5.79 -4.43
CA LEU A 85 10.24 -5.42 -3.38
C LEU A 85 10.31 -6.59 -2.39
N ASP A 86 11.50 -7.14 -2.16
CA ASP A 86 11.75 -8.21 -1.19
C ASP A 86 10.84 -9.45 -1.38
N GLY A 87 10.46 -9.73 -2.62
CA GLY A 87 9.56 -10.82 -2.98
C GLY A 87 8.09 -10.43 -3.08
N ILE A 88 7.70 -9.21 -2.71
CA ILE A 88 6.29 -8.76 -2.63
C ILE A 88 5.93 -7.84 -3.79
N GLU A 89 4.82 -8.13 -4.47
CA GLU A 89 4.28 -7.24 -5.52
C GLU A 89 3.94 -5.88 -4.90
N THR A 90 4.57 -4.83 -5.43
CA THR A 90 4.57 -3.50 -4.83
C THR A 90 4.25 -2.44 -5.86
N GLY A 91 3.30 -1.56 -5.51
CA GLY A 91 2.89 -0.44 -6.35
C GLY A 91 3.11 0.91 -5.68
N VAL A 92 3.60 1.90 -6.43
CA VAL A 92 3.65 3.30 -6.03
C VAL A 92 2.82 4.11 -7.03
N ARG A 93 1.82 4.83 -6.52
CA ARG A 93 0.79 5.49 -7.33
C ARG A 93 0.63 6.95 -6.96
N GLN A 94 0.31 7.76 -7.96
CA GLN A 94 -0.17 9.11 -7.72
C GLN A 94 -1.55 9.06 -7.07
N LEU A 95 -1.73 9.76 -5.95
CA LEU A 95 -3.05 9.99 -5.36
C LEU A 95 -3.95 10.68 -6.40
N THR A 96 -5.12 10.09 -6.66
CA THR A 96 -6.01 10.51 -7.75
C THR A 96 -6.96 11.64 -7.38
N ARG A 97 -6.98 12.06 -6.11
CA ARG A 97 -7.80 13.15 -5.59
C ARG A 97 -6.92 14.26 -5.04
N ASP A 98 -7.46 15.47 -5.00
CA ASP A 98 -6.72 16.66 -4.56
C ASP A 98 -6.65 16.77 -3.04
N GLN A 99 -7.74 16.40 -2.35
CA GLN A 99 -7.74 16.39 -0.89
C GLN A 99 -6.73 15.34 -0.38
N PRO A 100 -5.86 15.65 0.59
CA PRO A 100 -4.98 14.66 1.21
C PRO A 100 -5.74 13.54 1.94
N LEU A 101 -5.09 12.38 2.07
CA LEU A 101 -5.57 11.30 2.93
C LEU A 101 -5.47 11.70 4.41
N GLN A 102 -6.51 11.41 5.19
CA GLN A 102 -6.38 11.36 6.64
C GLN A 102 -5.56 10.12 7.01
N THR A 103 -4.30 10.32 7.43
CA THR A 103 -3.37 9.23 7.72
C THR A 103 -3.05 9.10 9.21
N GLN A 104 -2.63 7.91 9.61
CA GLN A 104 -2.09 7.60 10.93
C GLN A 104 -0.92 6.63 10.83
N GLU A 105 -0.09 6.60 11.87
CA GLU A 105 0.93 5.57 12.06
C GLU A 105 0.34 4.41 12.86
N VAL A 106 0.56 3.18 12.41
CA VAL A 106 0.16 1.97 13.13
C VAL A 106 1.38 1.09 13.36
N SER A 107 1.46 0.47 14.55
CA SER A 107 2.42 -0.60 14.83
C SER A 107 1.73 -1.94 14.58
N VAL A 108 2.24 -2.75 13.66
CA VAL A 108 1.69 -4.07 13.32
C VAL A 108 2.85 -5.07 13.24
N GLY A 109 2.85 -6.04 14.16
CA GLY A 109 4.05 -6.85 14.39
C GLY A 109 5.21 -5.95 14.81
N ASP A 110 6.37 -6.14 14.17
CA ASP A 110 7.61 -5.39 14.47
C ASP A 110 7.81 -4.14 13.60
N VAL A 111 6.84 -3.81 12.73
CA VAL A 111 6.95 -2.67 11.82
C VAL A 111 6.00 -1.54 12.19
N ARG A 112 6.41 -0.33 11.80
CA ARG A 112 5.57 0.87 11.82
C ARG A 112 5.20 1.25 10.39
N LEU A 113 3.91 1.50 10.17
CA LEU A 113 3.37 1.80 8.85
C LEU A 113 2.49 3.04 8.90
N ARG A 114 2.70 3.93 7.92
CA ARG A 114 1.76 4.99 7.59
C ARG A 114 0.64 4.44 6.73
N VAL A 115 -0.59 4.52 7.24
CA VAL A 115 -1.82 4.07 6.58
C VAL A 115 -2.90 5.16 6.66
N PRO A 116 -3.97 5.13 5.85
CA PRO A 116 -5.16 5.93 6.13
C PRO A 116 -5.77 5.53 7.47
N THR A 117 -6.47 6.46 8.12
CA THR A 117 -7.34 6.10 9.25
C THR A 117 -8.40 5.07 8.82
N GLU A 118 -8.96 4.33 9.76
CA GLU A 118 -9.97 3.30 9.43
C GLU A 118 -11.19 3.89 8.71
N ALA A 119 -11.67 5.07 9.15
CA ALA A 119 -12.74 5.81 8.48
C ALA A 119 -12.35 6.26 7.06
N GLU A 120 -11.09 6.67 6.86
CA GLU A 120 -10.59 7.03 5.54
C GLU A 120 -10.45 5.82 4.62
N MET A 121 -10.04 4.66 5.16
CA MET A 121 -10.02 3.40 4.43
C MET A 121 -11.42 3.00 3.96
N LEU A 122 -12.44 3.15 4.81
CA LEU A 122 -13.83 2.90 4.42
C LEU A 122 -14.24 3.81 3.25
N ARG A 123 -13.97 5.13 3.34
CA ARG A 123 -14.28 6.09 2.25
C ARG A 123 -13.59 5.72 0.93
N ILE A 124 -12.32 5.33 0.99
CA ILE A 124 -11.58 4.86 -0.19
C ILE A 124 -12.30 3.65 -0.80
N LYS A 125 -12.66 2.65 0.01
CA LYS A 125 -13.33 1.43 -0.45
C LYS A 125 -14.73 1.70 -0.99
N SER A 126 -15.49 2.63 -0.41
CA SER A 126 -16.78 3.08 -0.94
C SER A 126 -16.68 3.64 -2.36
N VAL A 127 -15.61 4.35 -2.69
CA VAL A 127 -15.39 4.84 -4.06
C VAL A 127 -14.93 3.70 -4.98
N LEU A 128 -14.08 2.78 -4.49
CA LEU A 128 -13.55 1.70 -5.31
C LEU A 128 -14.61 0.67 -5.72
N ILE A 129 -15.58 0.36 -4.87
CA ILE A 129 -16.70 -0.52 -5.26
C ILE A 129 -17.48 0.05 -6.46
N LEU A 130 -17.63 1.38 -6.54
CA LEU A 130 -18.30 2.04 -7.66
C LEU A 130 -17.43 2.12 -8.91
N LYS A 131 -16.13 2.39 -8.75
CA LYS A 131 -15.21 2.63 -9.88
C LYS A 131 -14.62 1.36 -10.49
N ARG A 132 -14.34 0.35 -9.69
CA ARG A 132 -13.67 -0.90 -10.12
C ARG A 132 -14.61 -2.09 -10.10
N ASN A 133 -15.61 -2.09 -9.22
CA ASN A 133 -16.58 -3.17 -9.08
C ASN A 133 -15.93 -4.56 -8.89
N ALA A 134 -14.83 -4.64 -8.12
CA ALA A 134 -14.13 -5.89 -7.85
C ALA A 134 -14.60 -6.50 -6.52
N THR A 135 -14.79 -7.83 -6.47
CA THR A 135 -15.25 -8.54 -5.26
C THR A 135 -14.43 -8.21 -4.01
N ARG A 136 -13.09 -8.09 -4.14
CA ARG A 136 -12.21 -7.72 -3.01
C ARG A 136 -12.54 -6.36 -2.42
N ASP A 137 -12.98 -5.39 -3.22
CA ASP A 137 -13.33 -4.07 -2.73
C ASP A 137 -14.66 -4.09 -1.95
N TYR A 138 -15.62 -4.94 -2.34
CA TYR A 138 -16.86 -5.15 -1.57
C TYR A 138 -16.58 -5.84 -0.24
N LEU A 139 -15.71 -6.86 -0.22
CA LEU A 139 -15.33 -7.53 1.02
C LEU A 139 -14.64 -6.56 1.99
N ASP A 140 -13.68 -5.78 1.49
CA ASP A 140 -13.00 -4.76 2.29
C ASP A 140 -13.98 -3.68 2.78
N PHE A 141 -14.89 -3.22 1.92
CA PHE A 141 -15.92 -2.23 2.29
C PHE A 141 -16.85 -2.76 3.39
N ALA A 142 -17.42 -3.96 3.21
CA ALA A 142 -18.35 -4.56 4.16
C ALA A 142 -17.69 -4.78 5.53
N ALA A 143 -16.47 -5.32 5.55
CA ALA A 143 -15.75 -5.57 6.79
C ALA A 143 -15.35 -4.27 7.53
N LEU A 144 -14.97 -3.22 6.80
CA LEU A 144 -14.68 -1.91 7.41
C LEU A 144 -15.96 -1.21 7.90
N ALA A 145 -17.07 -1.33 7.18
CA ALA A 145 -18.35 -0.77 7.58
C ALA A 145 -18.86 -1.43 8.86
N GLU A 146 -18.87 -2.77 8.92
CA GLU A 146 -19.28 -3.53 10.11
C GLU A 146 -18.52 -3.11 11.38
N ARG A 147 -17.22 -2.80 11.23
CA ARG A 147 -16.37 -2.39 12.35
C ARG A 147 -16.62 -0.97 12.84
N LEU A 148 -17.09 -0.08 11.97
CA LEU A 148 -17.33 1.32 12.30
C LEU A 148 -18.77 1.59 12.74
N GLY A 149 -19.68 0.61 12.58
CA GLY A 149 -21.10 0.71 12.93
C GLY A 149 -21.92 1.44 11.88
#